data_AF-A0A6B3G0B6-F1
#
_entry.id   AF-A0A6B3G0B6-F1
#
_cell.length_a   1.000
_cell.length_b   1.000
_cell.length_c   1.000
_cell.angle_alpha   90.00
_cell.angle_beta   90.00
_cell.angle_gamma   90.00
#
_symmetry.space_group_name_H-M   'P 1'
#
loop_
_entity.id
_entity.type
_entity.pdbx_description
1 polymer ?
#
loop_
_entity_poly.entity_id
_entity_poly.type
_entity_poly.pdbx_seq_one_letter_code
_entity_poly.pdbx_strand_id
1 'polypeptide(L)'
;PGGLVWKSPLDARPALALPADDLLGVGQVAGRSPGGEGTVLELRTHSLGVVALAATDPAHWLASLRELTERRATGQAASPAPALPSASGATPATTTAH
;
A
#
# COMPACT_ATOMS: atom_id res chain seq x y z
N PRO A 1 8.62 -7.26 8.01
CA PRO A 1 7.14 -7.38 7.91
C PRO A 1 6.45 -6.43 8.91
N GLY A 2 6.20 -5.20 8.48
CA GLY A 2 5.56 -4.16 9.29
C GLY A 2 4.13 -3.95 8.83
N GLY A 3 3.17 -4.15 9.72
CA GLY A 3 1.76 -3.89 9.49
C GLY A 3 1.18 -3.08 10.66
N LEU A 4 0.10 -2.37 10.42
CA LEU A 4 -0.63 -1.66 11.46
C LEU A 4 -1.59 -2.63 12.13
N VAL A 5 -1.46 -2.78 13.45
CA VAL A 5 -2.34 -3.62 14.26
C VAL A 5 -3.01 -2.76 15.30
N TRP A 6 -4.33 -2.57 15.17
CA TRP A 6 -5.13 -1.87 16.16
C TRP A 6 -5.71 -2.88 17.15
N LYS A 7 -5.45 -2.70 18.45
CA LYS A 7 -6.09 -3.46 19.53
C LYS A 7 -7.17 -2.60 20.21
N SER A 8 -8.36 -3.16 20.40
CA SER A 8 -9.41 -2.46 21.15
C SER A 8 -9.04 -2.42 22.63
N PRO A 9 -9.30 -1.32 23.38
CA PRO A 9 -9.07 -1.28 24.83
C PRO A 9 -9.87 -2.35 25.59
N LEU A 10 -10.96 -2.84 24.99
CA LEU A 10 -11.90 -3.79 25.58
C LEU A 10 -11.75 -5.22 25.04
N ASP A 11 -10.93 -5.44 24.00
CA ASP A 11 -10.78 -6.75 23.38
C ASP A 11 -9.33 -7.02 22.98
N ALA A 12 -8.81 -8.16 23.44
CA ALA A 12 -7.41 -8.57 23.21
C ALA A 12 -7.13 -8.95 21.75
N ARG A 13 -8.18 -9.16 20.94
CA ARG A 13 -8.03 -9.45 19.50
C ARG A 13 -7.73 -8.17 18.74
N PRO A 14 -6.84 -8.22 17.73
CA PRO A 14 -6.63 -7.07 16.86
C PRO A 14 -7.94 -6.77 16.13
N ALA A 15 -8.54 -5.63 16.43
CA ALA A 15 -9.80 -5.19 15.83
C ALA A 15 -9.62 -4.86 14.34
N LEU A 16 -8.39 -4.49 13.95
CA LEU A 16 -8.02 -4.25 12.57
C LEU A 16 -6.53 -4.54 12.36
N ALA A 17 -6.22 -5.42 11.42
CA ALA A 17 -4.87 -5.66 10.94
C ALA A 17 -4.77 -5.20 9.49
N LEU A 18 -4.02 -4.12 9.25
CA LEU A 18 -3.77 -3.57 7.92
C LEU A 18 -2.34 -3.91 7.48
N PRO A 19 -2.17 -4.80 6.50
CA PRO A 19 -0.86 -5.03 5.88
C PRO A 19 -0.36 -3.75 5.22
N ALA A 20 0.93 -3.44 5.31
CA ALA A 20 1.51 -2.32 4.58
C ALA A 20 1.36 -2.48 3.05
N ASP A 21 1.32 -3.73 2.55
CA ASP A 21 1.07 -4.04 1.15
C ASP A 21 -0.34 -3.65 0.67
N ASP A 22 -1.31 -3.59 1.57
CA ASP A 22 -2.70 -3.27 1.25
C ASP A 22 -2.94 -1.76 1.19
N LEU A 23 -1.95 -0.95 1.60
CA LEU A 23 -2.07 0.49 1.82
C LEU A 23 -1.72 1.28 0.55
N LEU A 24 -2.74 1.92 -0.03
CA LEU A 24 -2.66 2.69 -1.27
C LEU A 24 -2.23 4.14 -1.04
N GLY A 25 -2.57 4.69 0.13
CA GLY A 25 -2.29 6.09 0.44
C GLY A 25 -2.87 6.50 1.77
N VAL A 26 -2.37 7.62 2.27
CA VAL A 26 -2.82 8.22 3.53
C VAL A 26 -3.18 9.69 3.31
N GLY A 27 -4.33 10.08 3.86
CA GLY A 27 -4.86 11.43 3.84
C GLY A 27 -5.28 11.89 5.23
N GLN A 28 -5.62 13.16 5.33
CA GLN A 28 -6.07 13.78 6.57
C GLN A 28 -7.36 14.54 6.26
N VAL A 29 -8.42 14.27 7.03
CA VAL A 29 -9.72 14.91 6.86
C VAL A 29 -10.26 15.39 8.19
N ALA A 30 -11.04 16.48 8.14
CA ALA A 30 -11.84 16.91 9.28
C ALA A 30 -12.93 15.85 9.52
N GLY A 31 -13.05 15.37 10.75
CA GLY A 31 -13.96 14.28 11.06
C GLY A 31 -14.32 14.21 12.53
N ARG A 32 -15.42 13.52 12.82
CA ARG A 32 -15.83 13.27 14.20
C ARG A 32 -15.13 12.01 14.70
N SER A 33 -14.36 12.17 15.77
CA SER A 33 -13.71 11.08 16.49
C SER A 33 -14.41 10.82 17.83
N PRO A 34 -14.15 9.69 18.50
CA PRO A 34 -14.65 9.46 19.86
C PRO A 34 -14.21 10.53 20.86
N GLY A 35 -13.13 11.27 20.58
CA GLY A 35 -12.66 12.40 21.39
C GLY A 35 -13.32 13.75 21.07
N GLY A 36 -14.27 13.79 20.13
CA GLY A 36 -14.93 15.02 19.66
C GLY A 36 -14.65 15.34 18.18
N GLU A 37 -15.00 16.56 17.77
CA GLU A 37 -14.59 17.07 16.46
C GLU A 37 -13.07 17.26 16.43
N GLY A 38 -12.44 16.71 15.40
CA GLY A 38 -11.00 16.74 15.28
C GLY A 38 -10.56 16.30 13.90
N THR A 39 -9.32 15.85 13.84
CA THR A 39 -8.75 15.40 12.58
C THR A 39 -8.54 13.91 12.60
N VAL A 40 -9.06 13.23 11.58
CA VAL A 40 -8.90 11.79 11.41
C VAL A 40 -8.01 11.51 10.20
N LEU A 41 -7.25 10.43 10.29
CA LEU A 41 -6.43 9.93 9.22
C LEU A 41 -7.26 9.00 8.36
N GLU A 42 -7.32 9.25 7.06
CA GLU A 42 -7.91 8.34 6.11
C GLU A 42 -6.83 7.48 5.48
N LEU A 43 -6.94 6.17 5.66
CA LEU A 43 -6.12 5.21 4.96
C LEU A 43 -6.91 4.61 3.82
N ARG A 44 -6.40 4.76 2.61
CA ARG A 44 -6.94 4.08 1.43
C ARG A 44 -6.27 2.72 1.33
N THR A 45 -7.09 1.70 1.18
CA THR A 45 -6.67 0.30 1.18
C THR A 45 -7.33 -0.44 0.03
N HIS A 46 -6.67 -1.46 -0.51
CA HIS A 46 -7.27 -2.29 -1.56
C HIS A 46 -8.41 -3.15 -1.03
N SER A 47 -8.23 -3.75 0.15
CA SER A 47 -9.15 -4.77 0.67
C SER A 47 -10.37 -4.18 1.39
N LEU A 48 -10.20 -3.05 2.09
CA LEU A 48 -11.21 -2.48 2.98
C LEU A 48 -11.72 -1.11 2.52
N GLY A 49 -11.19 -0.58 1.41
CA GLY A 49 -11.53 0.76 0.92
C GLY A 49 -10.92 1.85 1.82
N VAL A 50 -11.74 2.76 2.32
CA VAL A 50 -11.28 3.88 3.16
C VAL A 50 -11.49 3.58 4.63
N VAL A 51 -10.41 3.60 5.41
CA VAL A 51 -10.43 3.42 6.86
C VAL A 51 -10.10 4.74 7.54
N ALA A 52 -11.01 5.26 8.36
CA ALA A 52 -10.80 6.46 9.16
C ALA A 52 -10.25 6.11 10.55
N LEU A 53 -9.11 6.69 10.91
CA LEU A 53 -8.41 6.46 12.18
C LEU A 53 -8.29 7.76 12.96
N ALA A 54 -8.81 7.75 14.19
CA ALA A 54 -8.59 8.84 15.14
C ALA A 54 -7.32 8.57 15.96
N ALA A 55 -6.30 9.41 15.81
CA ALA A 55 -5.04 9.30 16.53
C ALA A 55 -4.85 10.51 17.45
N THR A 56 -4.18 10.31 18.60
CA THR A 56 -3.82 11.40 19.52
C THR A 56 -2.87 12.41 18.88
N ASP A 57 -1.96 11.94 18.00
CA ASP A 57 -1.06 12.79 17.21
C ASP A 57 -1.18 12.44 15.72
N PRO A 58 -2.18 13.01 15.01
CA PRO A 58 -2.43 12.66 13.62
C PRO A 58 -1.29 13.11 12.69
N ALA A 59 -0.56 14.18 13.02
CA ALA A 59 0.51 14.71 12.19
C ALA A 59 1.73 13.78 12.16
N HIS A 60 2.16 13.28 13.33
CA HIS A 60 3.25 12.32 13.44
C HIS A 60 2.94 11.02 12.68
N TRP A 61 1.71 10.51 12.83
CA TRP A 61 1.26 9.32 12.14
C TRP A 61 1.15 9.51 10.63
N LEU A 62 0.65 10.66 10.16
CA LEU A 62 0.59 10.99 8.74
C LEU A 62 1.98 10.96 8.10
N ALA A 63 2.98 11.57 8.75
CA ALA A 63 4.36 11.58 8.26
C ALA A 63 4.94 10.17 8.17
N SER A 64 4.79 9.38 9.23
CA SER A 64 5.29 7.99 9.28
C SER A 64 4.65 7.10 8.21
N LEU A 65 3.34 7.29 7.96
CA LEU A 65 2.60 6.52 6.95
C LEU A 65 2.96 6.94 5.53
N ARG A 66 3.18 8.25 5.30
CA ARG A 66 3.68 8.73 4.00
C ARG A 66 5.03 8.13 3.67
N GLU A 67 5.98 8.17 4.61
CA GLU A 67 7.31 7.57 4.43
C GLU A 67 7.21 6.06 4.16
N LEU A 68 6.26 5.36 4.80
CA LEU A 68 6.00 3.94 4.51
C LEU A 68 5.52 3.73 3.07
N THR A 69 4.53 4.50 2.60
CA THR A 69 4.04 4.42 1.21
C THR A 69 5.09 4.81 0.18
N GLU A 70 5.89 5.84 0.46
CA GLU A 70 6.96 6.30 -0.43
C GLU A 70 8.06 5.24 -0.56
N ARG A 71 8.52 4.65 0.55
CA ARG A 71 9.47 3.54 0.54
C ARG A 71 8.96 2.35 -0.27
N ARG A 72 7.66 2.08 -0.20
CA ARG A 72 7.01 1.02 -1.00
C ARG A 72 6.99 1.36 -2.48
N ALA A 73 6.64 2.59 -2.86
CA ALA A 73 6.70 3.03 -4.25
C ALA A 73 8.12 2.87 -4.82
N THR A 74 9.15 3.26 -4.07
CA THR A 74 10.55 3.08 -4.48
C THR A 74 11.02 1.62 -4.48
N GLY A 75 10.56 0.80 -3.53
CA GLY A 75 10.91 -0.63 -3.44
C GLY A 75 10.24 -1.48 -4.53
N GLN A 76 9.04 -1.11 -4.97
CA GLN A 76 8.33 -1.75 -6.09
C GLN A 76 9.01 -1.43 -7.43
N ALA A 77 9.49 -0.19 -7.60
CA ALA A 77 10.25 0.22 -8.80
C ALA A 77 11.62 -0.49 -8.91
N ALA A 78 12.17 -0.95 -7.80
CA ALA A 78 13.44 -1.67 -7.73
C ALA A 78 13.34 -3.18 -7.99
N SER A 79 12.16 -3.71 -8.36
CA SER A 79 12.04 -5.03 -9.00
C SER A 79 12.09 -4.87 -10.53
N PRO A 80 13.26 -4.88 -11.18
CA PRO A 80 13.30 -5.12 -12.61
C PRO A 80 12.84 -6.55 -12.84
N ALA A 81 11.71 -6.70 -13.54
CA ALA A 81 11.33 -7.97 -14.14
C ALA A 81 12.54 -8.51 -14.93
N PRO A 82 12.90 -9.80 -14.82
CA PRO A 82 13.91 -10.36 -15.70
C PRO A 82 13.37 -10.26 -17.11
N ALA A 83 13.93 -9.35 -17.91
CA ALA A 83 13.68 -9.26 -19.33
C ALA A 83 14.12 -10.61 -19.92
N LEU A 84 13.13 -11.46 -20.23
CA LEU A 84 13.35 -12.62 -21.08
C LEU A 84 13.98 -12.12 -22.38
N PRO A 85 15.15 -12.63 -22.80
CA PRO A 85 15.67 -12.28 -24.12
C PRO A 85 14.72 -12.87 -25.17
N SER A 86 13.99 -11.99 -25.86
CA SER A 86 13.27 -12.31 -27.08
C SER A 86 14.27 -12.70 -28.18
N ALA A 87 14.75 -13.94 -28.13
CA ALA A 87 15.41 -14.58 -29.25
C ALA A 87 14.33 -15.22 -30.13
N SER A 88 13.90 -14.49 -31.15
CA SER A 88 13.27 -15.08 -32.33
C SER A 88 13.64 -14.26 -33.54
N GLY A 89 14.90 -14.40 -33.93
CA GLY A 89 15.37 -14.05 -35.26
C GLY A 89 15.26 -15.26 -36.19
N ALA A 90 14.91 -14.95 -37.44
CA ALA A 90 15.16 -15.71 -38.67
C ALA A 90 14.19 -16.85 -39.04
N THR A 91 13.15 -16.44 -39.76
CA THR A 91 12.44 -17.09 -40.88
C THR A 91 13.11 -18.31 -41.53
N PRO A 92 12.37 -19.40 -41.82
CA PRO A 92 12.70 -20.29 -42.92
C PRO A 92 12.09 -19.76 -44.22
N ALA A 93 12.94 -19.27 -45.12
CA ALA A 93 12.61 -19.12 -46.53
C ALA A 93 13.75 -19.75 -47.34
N THR A 94 13.45 -20.79 -48.12
CA THR A 94 13.63 -20.79 -49.58
C THR A 94 13.36 -22.20 -50.14
N THR A 95 12.31 -22.25 -50.95
CA THR A 95 12.03 -23.24 -52.00
C THR A 95 13.16 -23.28 -53.05
N THR A 96 13.58 -24.46 -53.50
CA THR A 96 13.77 -24.80 -54.95
C THR A 96 14.52 -26.12 -55.15
N ALA A 97 14.04 -26.88 -56.14
CA ALA A 97 14.49 -28.18 -56.63
C ALA A 97 15.75 -28.12 -57.53
N HIS A 98 16.48 -29.24 -57.61
CA HIS A 98 16.84 -29.90 -58.88
C HIS A 98 17.33 -31.34 -58.65
#